data_AF-A0A9P5NGV2-F1
#
_entry.id   AF-A0A9P5NGV2-F1
#
_cell.length_a   1.000
_cell.length_b   1.000
_cell.length_c   1.000
_cell.angle_alpha   90.00
_cell.angle_beta   90.00
_cell.angle_gamma   90.00
#
_symmetry.space_group_name_H-M   'P 1'
#
loop_
_entity.id
_entity.type
_entity.pdbx_description
1 polymer ?
#
loop_
_entity_poly.entity_id
_entity_poly.type
_entity_poly.pdbx_seq_one_letter_code
_entity_poly.pdbx_strand_id
1 'polypeptide(L)'
;MDDDEKGPDLEDLHIDLWHKLTSNWNKAIIKLMVEVVRHYWEEDKDDKFESLTECSNDYIQELVIQRLEHLRWIWRKAQPKVKEDGEVECPSEIEEWMAIERDNAEKETLQWMISIKKDQGAKDRFIWEWLLHVIELLGEGGMSSDESEVDAAGQVVYRVNAMPWRQEMSKEMEILNAQRKDAHLFSKKGSKPLRRTQRGDVGESRHPEIQGLPKILYDQEWLKGLPHIIKDDFEISKEKLNWMKIWIDDDE
;
A
#
# COMPACT_ATOMS: atom_id res chain seq x y z
N MET A 1 -8.30 -24.24 24.82
CA MET A 1 -9.22 -23.44 25.63
C MET A 1 -10.54 -23.56 24.90
N ASP A 2 -11.44 -24.34 25.48
CA ASP A 2 -12.78 -24.61 24.96
C ASP A 2 -13.67 -23.45 25.39
N ASP A 3 -14.00 -22.56 24.45
CA ASP A 3 -14.92 -21.44 24.61
C ASP A 3 -16.11 -21.62 23.64
N ASP A 4 -16.59 -22.87 23.52
CA ASP A 4 -17.55 -23.32 22.50
C ASP A 4 -19.03 -23.02 22.82
N GLU A 5 -19.35 -22.23 23.85
CA GLU A 5 -20.75 -21.93 24.21
C GLU A 5 -21.27 -20.56 23.71
N LYS A 6 -20.39 -19.63 23.32
CA LYS A 6 -20.78 -18.32 22.81
C LYS A 6 -20.19 -18.12 21.42
N GLY A 7 -21.04 -18.07 20.40
CA GLY A 7 -20.61 -17.77 19.03
C GLY A 7 -19.99 -16.36 18.91
N PRO A 8 -19.32 -16.06 17.79
CA PRO A 8 -18.70 -14.76 17.57
C PRO A 8 -19.72 -13.61 17.69
N ASP A 9 -19.29 -12.53 18.35
CA ASP A 9 -20.06 -11.29 18.51
C ASP A 9 -19.77 -10.34 17.33
N LEU A 10 -20.81 -9.68 16.82
CA LEU A 10 -20.69 -8.69 15.75
C LEU A 10 -20.08 -7.39 16.24
N GLU A 11 -20.30 -7.03 17.51
CA GLU A 11 -19.79 -5.80 18.12
C GLU A 11 -18.37 -5.97 18.69
N ASP A 12 -17.92 -7.22 18.87
CA ASP A 12 -16.59 -7.58 19.40
C ASP A 12 -16.03 -8.82 18.70
N LEU A 13 -15.67 -8.64 17.44
CA LEU A 13 -15.34 -9.73 16.54
C LEU A 13 -13.84 -10.11 16.60
N HIS A 14 -13.54 -11.25 17.22
CA HIS A 14 -12.17 -11.76 17.37
C HIS A 14 -11.80 -12.79 16.30
N ILE A 15 -10.91 -12.46 15.37
CA ILE A 15 -10.49 -13.41 14.32
C ILE A 15 -9.37 -14.32 14.85
N ASP A 16 -9.52 -15.63 14.71
CA ASP A 16 -8.44 -16.58 15.04
C ASP A 16 -7.44 -16.68 13.88
N LEU A 17 -6.38 -15.87 13.96
CA LEU A 17 -5.29 -15.84 12.98
C LEU A 17 -4.24 -16.94 13.23
N TRP A 18 -4.26 -17.58 14.40
CA TRP A 18 -3.31 -18.62 14.78
C TRP A 18 -3.60 -19.93 14.02
N HIS A 19 -4.86 -20.36 14.02
CA HIS A 19 -5.30 -21.61 13.38
C HIS A 19 -5.69 -21.43 11.91
N LYS A 20 -6.34 -22.44 11.31
CA LYS A 20 -6.81 -22.38 9.93
C LYS A 20 -8.12 -21.58 9.87
N LEU A 21 -8.34 -20.84 8.78
CA LEU A 21 -9.63 -20.17 8.52
C LEU A 21 -10.81 -21.15 8.39
N THR A 22 -10.51 -22.44 8.19
CA THR A 22 -11.51 -23.52 8.19
C THR A 22 -11.95 -23.95 9.60
N SER A 23 -11.44 -23.34 10.67
CA SER A 23 -11.90 -23.59 12.04
C SER A 23 -13.37 -23.22 12.18
N ASN A 24 -14.09 -23.87 13.11
CA ASN A 24 -15.52 -23.60 13.31
C ASN A 24 -15.77 -22.14 13.68
N TRP A 25 -14.91 -21.57 14.52
CA TRP A 25 -14.91 -20.16 14.90
C TRP A 25 -14.76 -19.23 13.69
N ASN A 26 -13.72 -19.41 12.88
CA ASN A 26 -13.50 -18.56 11.71
C ASN A 26 -14.58 -18.73 10.64
N LYS A 27 -15.15 -19.93 10.49
CA LYS A 27 -16.31 -20.15 9.61
C LYS A 27 -17.54 -19.37 10.08
N ALA A 28 -17.80 -19.33 11.39
CA ALA A 28 -18.89 -18.54 11.95
C ALA A 28 -18.67 -17.04 11.71
N ILE A 29 -17.44 -16.56 11.86
CA ILE A 29 -17.05 -15.18 11.53
C ILE A 29 -17.25 -14.86 10.04
N ILE A 30 -16.77 -15.72 9.15
CA ILE A 30 -16.92 -15.54 7.69
C ILE A 30 -18.40 -15.42 7.34
N LYS A 31 -19.25 -16.28 7.94
CA LYS A 31 -20.69 -16.24 7.73
C LYS A 31 -21.29 -14.91 8.21
N LEU A 32 -20.93 -14.43 9.39
CA LEU A 32 -21.36 -13.13 9.91
C LEU A 32 -20.93 -11.98 8.99
N MET A 33 -19.67 -11.99 8.51
CA MET A 33 -19.18 -10.98 7.57
C MET A 33 -19.96 -10.98 6.25
N VAL A 34 -20.31 -12.15 5.71
CA VAL A 34 -21.15 -12.25 4.51
C VAL A 34 -22.55 -11.70 4.77
N GLU A 35 -23.15 -12.03 5.92
CA GLU A 35 -24.46 -11.51 6.34
C GLU A 35 -24.45 -9.98 6.48
N VAL A 36 -23.40 -9.42 7.10
CA VAL A 36 -23.21 -7.96 7.24
C VAL A 36 -23.06 -7.29 5.87
N VAL A 37 -22.23 -7.84 4.98
CA VAL A 37 -22.07 -7.28 3.62
C VAL A 37 -23.41 -7.30 2.87
N ARG A 38 -24.21 -8.36 3.00
CA ARG A 38 -25.56 -8.42 2.40
C ARG A 38 -26.50 -7.40 3.02
N HIS A 39 -26.48 -7.24 4.33
CA HIS A 39 -27.33 -6.27 5.03
C HIS A 39 -27.07 -4.85 4.52
N TYR A 40 -25.79 -4.44 4.43
CA TYR A 40 -25.44 -3.16 3.83
C TYR A 40 -25.84 -3.06 2.35
N TRP A 41 -25.78 -4.16 1.61
CA TRP A 41 -26.20 -4.16 0.20
C TRP A 41 -27.73 -4.06 0.00
N GLU A 42 -28.51 -4.63 0.93
CA GLU A 42 -29.98 -4.68 0.87
C GLU A 42 -30.64 -3.43 1.49
N GLU A 43 -30.13 -2.93 2.62
CA GLU A 43 -30.70 -1.79 3.36
C GLU A 43 -30.09 -0.44 2.94
N ASP A 44 -28.81 -0.42 2.55
CA ASP A 44 -28.03 0.80 2.32
C ASP A 44 -27.73 0.97 0.82
N LYS A 45 -28.81 1.05 0.01
CA LYS A 45 -28.75 1.53 -1.40
C LYS A 45 -28.48 3.04 -1.47
N ASP A 46 -27.56 3.53 -0.66
CA ASP A 46 -26.95 4.82 -0.92
C ASP A 46 -26.17 4.73 -2.24
N ASP A 47 -26.03 5.86 -2.95
CA ASP A 47 -25.35 6.03 -4.26
C ASP A 47 -23.97 5.33 -4.36
N LYS A 48 -23.37 4.97 -3.22
CA LYS A 48 -22.14 4.19 -3.06
C LYS A 48 -22.22 2.75 -3.62
N PHE A 49 -23.33 2.06 -3.40
CA PHE A 49 -23.45 0.63 -3.76
C PHE A 49 -24.33 0.37 -5.00
N GLU A 50 -24.92 1.41 -5.62
CA GLU A 50 -25.76 1.29 -6.82
C GLU A 50 -25.04 0.64 -8.02
N SER A 51 -23.71 0.78 -8.13
CA SER A 51 -22.93 0.22 -9.24
C SER A 51 -22.48 -1.23 -9.04
N LEU A 52 -22.71 -1.82 -7.87
CA LEU A 52 -22.30 -3.19 -7.60
C LEU A 52 -23.35 -4.15 -8.14
N THR A 53 -22.98 -4.85 -9.22
CA THR A 53 -23.78 -5.95 -9.80
C THR A 53 -24.12 -6.97 -8.73
N GLU A 54 -25.38 -7.40 -8.67
CA GLU A 54 -25.85 -8.44 -7.75
C GLU A 54 -24.91 -9.66 -7.81
N CYS A 55 -24.19 -9.94 -6.72
CA CYS A 55 -23.23 -11.04 -6.64
C CYS A 55 -23.76 -12.16 -5.73
N SER A 56 -23.38 -13.39 -6.04
CA SER A 56 -23.76 -14.55 -5.23
C SER A 56 -23.10 -14.52 -3.85
N ASN A 57 -23.76 -15.14 -2.86
CA ASN A 57 -23.17 -15.31 -1.53
C ASN A 57 -21.83 -16.05 -1.57
N ASP A 58 -21.69 -17.01 -2.48
CA ASP A 58 -20.44 -17.74 -2.69
C ASP A 58 -19.30 -16.81 -3.12
N TYR A 59 -19.58 -15.86 -4.01
CA TYR A 59 -18.60 -14.86 -4.45
C TYR A 59 -18.17 -13.94 -3.30
N ILE A 60 -19.13 -13.43 -2.51
CA ILE A 60 -18.82 -12.59 -1.34
C ILE A 60 -18.01 -13.38 -0.32
N GLN A 61 -18.39 -14.63 -0.07
CA GLN A 61 -17.68 -15.53 0.83
C GLN A 61 -16.24 -15.77 0.37
N GLU A 62 -16.01 -15.99 -0.92
CA GLU A 62 -14.66 -16.12 -1.48
C GLU A 62 -13.83 -14.84 -1.28
N LEU A 63 -14.41 -13.65 -1.48
CA LEU A 63 -13.72 -12.38 -1.23
C LEU A 63 -13.35 -12.20 0.24
N VAL A 64 -14.27 -12.51 1.15
CA VAL A 64 -14.02 -12.46 2.61
C VAL A 64 -12.89 -13.43 2.98
N ILE A 65 -12.93 -14.67 2.46
CA ILE A 65 -11.88 -15.68 2.70
C ILE A 65 -10.54 -15.16 2.19
N GLN A 66 -10.46 -14.65 0.96
CA GLN A 66 -9.21 -14.12 0.40
C GLN A 66 -8.63 -12.98 1.25
N ARG A 67 -9.49 -12.07 1.72
CA ARG A 67 -9.07 -10.95 2.58
C ARG A 67 -8.54 -11.45 3.93
N LEU A 68 -9.20 -12.42 4.54
CA LEU A 68 -8.76 -13.03 5.80
C LEU A 68 -7.48 -13.87 5.64
N GLU A 69 -7.30 -14.56 4.51
CA GLU A 69 -6.06 -15.28 4.22
C GLU A 69 -4.88 -14.32 4.10
N HIS A 70 -5.09 -13.18 3.44
CA HIS A 70 -4.09 -12.15 3.33
C HIS A 70 -3.77 -11.53 4.70
N LEU A 71 -4.78 -11.17 5.50
CA LEU A 71 -4.61 -10.67 6.86
C LEU A 71 -3.78 -11.65 7.71
N ARG A 72 -4.13 -12.95 7.65
CA ARG A 72 -3.40 -13.99 8.39
C ARG A 72 -1.96 -14.15 7.92
N TRP A 73 -1.71 -14.03 6.62
CA TRP A 73 -0.35 -14.05 6.09
C TRP A 73 0.48 -12.88 6.61
N ILE A 74 -0.06 -11.65 6.55
CA ILE A 74 0.58 -10.44 7.09
C ILE A 74 0.83 -10.61 8.59
N TRP A 75 -0.19 -11.00 9.35
CA TRP A 75 -0.09 -11.13 10.80
C TRP A 75 0.95 -12.17 11.22
N ARG A 76 1.04 -13.31 10.53
CA ARG A 76 2.08 -14.33 10.77
C ARG A 76 3.47 -13.83 10.47
N LYS A 77 3.58 -13.04 9.41
CA LYS A 77 4.85 -12.45 8.98
C LYS A 77 5.32 -11.42 10.00
N ALA A 78 4.41 -10.57 10.48
CA ALA A 78 4.65 -9.55 11.51
C ALA A 78 4.71 -10.10 12.95
N GLN A 79 4.89 -11.41 13.15
CA GLN A 79 5.11 -11.93 14.50
C GLN A 79 6.52 -11.57 14.99
N PRO A 80 6.67 -11.15 16.26
CA PRO A 80 7.96 -10.84 16.84
C PRO A 80 8.92 -12.03 16.71
N LYS A 81 10.11 -11.78 16.17
CA LYS A 81 11.17 -12.80 16.10
C LYS A 81 12.11 -12.65 17.29
N VAL A 82 12.78 -13.75 17.63
CA VAL A 82 13.84 -13.75 18.64
C VAL A 82 15.15 -13.43 17.94
N LYS A 83 15.84 -12.39 18.41
CA LYS A 83 17.15 -11.94 17.92
C LYS A 83 18.25 -12.91 18.35
N GLU A 84 19.44 -12.76 17.76
CA GLU A 84 20.61 -13.59 18.08
C GLU A 84 21.08 -13.45 19.54
N ASP A 85 20.80 -12.31 20.17
CA ASP A 85 21.07 -12.03 21.59
C ASP A 85 20.01 -12.60 22.55
N GLY A 86 18.94 -13.20 22.01
CA GLY A 86 17.83 -13.76 22.77
C GLY A 86 16.71 -12.77 23.12
N GLU A 87 16.82 -11.49 22.72
CA GLU A 87 15.74 -10.52 22.90
C GLU A 87 14.64 -10.68 21.84
N VAL A 88 13.41 -10.29 22.20
CA VAL A 88 12.26 -10.33 21.28
C VAL A 88 12.16 -8.97 20.59
N GLU A 89 11.98 -8.98 19.26
CA GLU A 89 11.73 -7.76 18.48
C GLU A 89 10.58 -6.95 19.06
N CYS A 90 10.77 -5.64 19.17
CA CYS A 90 9.71 -4.73 19.59
C CYS A 90 8.83 -4.30 18.40
N PRO A 91 7.61 -3.80 18.65
CA PRO A 91 6.69 -3.43 17.57
C PRO A 91 7.27 -2.43 16.54
N SER A 92 8.08 -1.46 16.97
CA SER A 92 8.69 -0.50 16.05
C SER A 92 9.72 -1.14 15.13
N GLU A 93 10.48 -2.13 15.62
CA GLU A 93 11.41 -2.90 14.79
C GLU A 93 10.64 -3.73 13.75
N ILE A 94 9.46 -4.26 14.14
CA ILE A 94 8.59 -5.00 13.24
C ILE A 94 8.05 -4.13 12.11
N GLU A 95 7.60 -2.92 12.46
CA GLU A 95 7.14 -1.93 11.48
C GLU A 95 8.27 -1.52 10.51
N GLU A 96 9.46 -1.25 11.03
CA GLU A 96 10.65 -0.86 10.24
C GLU A 96 11.04 -1.95 9.24
N TRP A 97 11.21 -3.21 9.67
CA TRP A 97 11.61 -4.26 8.71
C TRP A 97 10.50 -4.58 7.70
N MET A 98 9.22 -4.47 8.08
CA MET A 98 8.10 -4.63 7.15
C MET A 98 8.07 -3.50 6.09
N ALA A 99 8.45 -2.28 6.48
CA ALA A 99 8.60 -1.16 5.55
C ALA A 99 9.79 -1.39 4.60
N ILE A 100 10.96 -1.79 5.13
CA ILE A 100 12.14 -2.14 4.33
C ILE A 100 11.81 -3.21 3.29
N GLU A 101 11.08 -4.26 3.66
CA GLU A 101 10.75 -5.35 2.73
C GLU A 101 9.80 -4.91 1.62
N ARG A 102 8.85 -4.00 1.91
CA ARG A 102 7.98 -3.40 0.90
C ARG A 102 8.80 -2.58 -0.10
N ASP A 103 9.73 -1.77 0.40
CA ASP A 103 10.57 -0.93 -0.45
C ASP A 103 11.51 -1.77 -1.32
N ASN A 104 12.03 -2.87 -0.78
CA ASN A 104 12.80 -3.84 -1.54
C ASN A 104 11.97 -4.47 -2.66
N ALA A 105 10.71 -4.84 -2.40
CA ALA A 105 9.83 -5.38 -3.44
C ALA A 105 9.55 -4.36 -4.58
N GLU A 106 9.45 -3.07 -4.26
CA GLU A 106 9.31 -2.00 -5.26
C GLU A 106 10.59 -1.80 -6.08
N LYS A 107 11.76 -1.80 -5.43
CA LYS A 107 13.06 -1.75 -6.11
C LYS A 107 13.28 -2.96 -7.02
N GLU A 108 12.98 -4.17 -6.56
CA GLU A 108 13.08 -5.40 -7.35
C GLU A 108 12.17 -5.34 -8.59
N THR A 109 10.95 -4.82 -8.44
CA THR A 109 10.02 -4.63 -9.56
C THR A 109 10.63 -3.73 -10.64
N LEU A 110 11.23 -2.61 -10.23
CA LEU A 110 11.87 -1.67 -11.15
C LEU A 110 13.13 -2.24 -11.82
N GLN A 111 14.00 -2.89 -11.06
CA GLN A 111 15.20 -3.52 -11.60
C GLN A 111 14.85 -4.58 -12.64
N TRP A 112 13.83 -5.38 -12.37
CA TRP A 112 13.33 -6.37 -13.31
C TRP A 112 12.73 -5.72 -14.57
N MET A 113 11.94 -4.66 -14.42
CA MET A 113 11.38 -3.91 -15.55
C MET A 113 12.47 -3.31 -16.44
N ILE A 114 13.51 -2.72 -15.84
CA ILE A 114 14.67 -2.20 -16.57
C ILE A 114 15.34 -3.32 -17.37
N SER A 115 15.45 -4.53 -16.80
CA SER A 115 15.98 -5.70 -17.52
C SER A 115 15.14 -6.05 -18.75
N ILE A 116 13.81 -6.13 -18.60
CA ILE A 116 12.91 -6.41 -19.74
C ILE A 116 13.02 -5.34 -20.81
N LYS A 117 12.96 -4.07 -20.41
CA LYS A 117 13.00 -2.94 -21.35
C LYS A 117 14.35 -2.86 -22.06
N LYS A 118 15.43 -3.25 -21.39
CA LYS A 118 16.77 -3.40 -21.98
C LYS A 118 16.79 -4.52 -23.03
N ASP A 119 16.20 -5.67 -22.74
CA ASP A 119 16.14 -6.81 -23.66
C ASP A 119 15.25 -6.50 -24.88
N GLN A 120 14.19 -5.72 -24.69
CA GLN A 120 13.29 -5.26 -25.75
C GLN A 120 13.83 -4.07 -26.55
N GLY A 121 14.93 -3.44 -26.12
CA GLY A 121 15.45 -2.21 -26.73
C GLY A 121 14.46 -1.03 -26.64
N ALA A 122 13.62 -1.01 -25.61
CA ALA A 122 12.51 -0.07 -25.48
C ALA A 122 13.02 1.35 -25.18
N LYS A 123 12.41 2.35 -25.82
CA LYS A 123 12.83 3.76 -25.71
C LYS A 123 12.51 4.38 -24.36
N ASP A 124 11.51 3.85 -23.65
CA ASP A 124 11.07 4.31 -22.33
C ASP A 124 11.94 3.78 -21.18
N ARG A 125 12.98 2.98 -21.46
CA ARG A 125 13.91 2.45 -20.44
C ARG A 125 14.44 3.52 -19.47
N PHE A 126 14.77 4.71 -19.98
CA PHE A 126 15.32 5.79 -19.15
C PHE A 126 14.33 6.30 -18.10
N ILE A 127 13.02 6.15 -18.33
CA ILE A 127 11.97 6.53 -17.38
C ILE A 127 12.01 5.59 -16.17
N TRP A 128 12.20 4.29 -16.43
CA TRP A 128 12.31 3.26 -15.39
C TRP A 128 13.61 3.40 -14.59
N GLU A 129 14.73 3.71 -15.24
CA GLU A 129 16.01 4.02 -14.58
C GLU A 129 15.92 5.28 -13.73
N TRP A 130 15.24 6.32 -14.23
CA TRP A 130 14.98 7.53 -13.46
C TRP A 130 14.10 7.24 -12.24
N LEU A 131 13.03 6.47 -12.39
CA LEU A 131 12.14 6.13 -11.28
C LEU A 131 12.85 5.31 -10.20
N LEU A 132 13.72 4.37 -10.60
CA LEU A 132 14.57 3.63 -9.66
C LEU A 132 15.50 4.58 -8.89
N HIS A 133 16.14 5.51 -9.60
CA HIS A 133 17.03 6.50 -8.98
C HIS A 133 16.28 7.40 -7.98
N VAL A 134 15.06 7.81 -8.30
CA VAL A 134 14.22 8.60 -7.39
C VAL A 134 13.88 7.81 -6.13
N ILE A 135 13.48 6.53 -6.25
CA ILE A 135 13.16 5.68 -5.11
C ILE A 135 14.41 5.41 -4.25
N GLU A 136 15.57 5.21 -4.88
CA GLU A 136 16.84 5.05 -4.15
C GLU A 136 17.23 6.29 -3.36
N LEU A 137 17.02 7.49 -3.92
CA LEU A 137 17.27 8.76 -3.23
C LEU A 137 16.30 8.97 -2.07
N LEU A 138 15.01 8.68 -2.27
CA LEU A 138 13.99 8.85 -1.24
C LEU A 138 14.15 7.87 -0.08
N GLY A 139 14.75 6.70 -0.31
CA GLY A 139 14.94 5.69 0.73
C GLY A 139 13.64 5.29 1.41
N GLU A 140 13.72 4.80 2.64
CA GLU A 140 12.55 4.31 3.37
C GLU A 140 11.61 5.42 3.83
N GLY A 141 12.16 6.50 4.38
CA GLY A 141 11.36 7.61 4.91
C GLY A 141 10.65 8.44 3.82
N GLY A 142 11.07 8.30 2.57
CA GLY A 142 10.47 8.98 1.43
C GLY A 142 9.43 8.14 0.72
N MET A 143 9.13 6.93 1.20
CA MET A 143 8.09 6.04 0.67
C MET A 143 6.83 6.18 1.52
N SER A 144 5.75 6.68 0.93
CA SER A 144 4.53 6.95 1.67
C SER A 144 3.87 5.64 2.08
N SER A 145 3.62 5.48 3.38
CA SER A 145 2.77 4.41 3.89
C SER A 145 1.34 4.60 3.35
N ASP A 146 0.87 3.63 2.57
CA ASP A 146 -0.49 3.62 2.07
C ASP A 146 -1.41 2.96 3.09
N GLU A 147 -2.46 3.66 3.51
CA GLU A 147 -3.57 3.03 4.19
C GLU A 147 -4.53 2.48 3.12
N SER A 148 -4.84 1.17 3.21
CA SER A 148 -5.85 0.58 2.34
C SER A 148 -7.23 0.91 2.90
N GLU A 149 -7.97 1.77 2.21
CA GLU A 149 -9.38 2.02 2.47
C GLU A 149 -10.25 1.38 1.39
N VAL A 150 -11.56 1.34 1.60
CA VAL A 150 -12.53 0.98 0.56
C VAL A 150 -13.21 2.27 0.13
N ASP A 151 -13.19 2.58 -1.16
CA ASP A 151 -13.87 3.75 -1.71
C ASP A 151 -15.39 3.58 -1.67
N ALA A 152 -16.07 4.67 -2.03
CA ALA A 152 -17.52 4.72 -2.14
C ALA A 152 -18.08 3.59 -3.02
N ALA A 153 -17.37 3.12 -4.05
CA ALA A 153 -17.82 2.10 -4.98
C ALA A 153 -17.47 0.66 -4.53
N GLY A 154 -16.98 0.48 -3.30
CA GLY A 154 -16.56 -0.82 -2.79
C GLY A 154 -15.20 -1.30 -3.32
N GLN A 155 -14.43 -0.45 -4.01
CA GLN A 155 -13.08 -0.78 -4.47
C GLN A 155 -12.06 -0.44 -3.39
N VAL A 156 -11.13 -1.35 -3.11
CA VAL A 156 -10.02 -1.04 -2.20
C VAL A 156 -9.18 0.07 -2.85
N VAL A 157 -9.12 1.26 -2.25
CA VAL A 157 -8.30 2.38 -2.72
C VAL A 157 -7.19 2.62 -1.70
N TYR A 158 -5.97 2.78 -2.19
CA TYR A 158 -4.87 3.17 -1.33
C TYR A 158 -4.89 4.69 -1.16
N ARG A 159 -5.12 5.14 0.08
CA ARG A 159 -4.94 6.55 0.44
C ARG A 159 -3.50 6.76 0.84
N VAL A 160 -2.83 7.59 0.05
CA VAL A 160 -1.44 7.95 0.26
C VAL A 160 -1.41 9.08 1.27
N ASN A 161 -0.86 8.86 2.46
CA ASN A 161 -0.64 9.93 3.43
C ASN A 161 0.21 11.05 2.79
N ALA A 162 -0.18 12.30 3.04
CA ALA A 162 0.50 13.44 2.47
C ALA A 162 1.85 13.59 3.17
N MET A 163 2.92 13.74 2.38
CA MET A 163 4.24 14.13 2.89
C MET A 163 4.45 15.59 2.51
N PRO A 164 4.18 16.54 3.43
CA PRO A 164 4.19 17.97 3.10
C PRO A 164 5.54 18.44 2.53
N TRP A 165 6.62 17.77 2.90
CA TRP A 165 7.97 18.09 2.46
C TRP A 165 8.33 17.55 1.07
N ARG A 166 7.64 16.51 0.57
CA ARG A 166 8.00 15.82 -0.67
C ARG A 166 7.17 16.34 -1.84
N GLN A 167 7.80 16.48 -3.00
CA GLN A 167 7.08 16.76 -4.25
C GLN A 167 6.05 15.66 -4.55
N GLU A 168 4.92 16.05 -5.13
CA GLU A 168 3.86 15.12 -5.55
C GLU A 168 4.39 14.09 -6.56
N MET A 169 4.14 12.81 -6.28
CA MET A 169 4.69 11.66 -7.01
C MET A 169 3.64 10.56 -7.26
N SER A 170 2.38 10.84 -6.98
CA SER A 170 1.34 9.81 -6.97
C SER A 170 1.16 9.21 -8.37
N LYS A 171 1.34 10.03 -9.41
CA LYS A 171 1.25 9.62 -10.82
C LYS A 171 2.37 8.66 -11.21
N GLU A 172 3.60 8.98 -10.83
CA GLU A 172 4.78 8.15 -11.07
C GLU A 172 4.65 6.79 -10.37
N MET A 173 4.16 6.79 -9.13
CA MET A 173 3.87 5.56 -8.38
C MET A 173 2.66 4.81 -8.93
N GLU A 174 1.67 5.50 -9.52
CA GLU A 174 0.54 4.86 -10.20
C GLU A 174 1.00 4.12 -11.46
N ILE A 175 1.96 4.66 -12.22
CA ILE A 175 2.56 3.99 -13.39
C ILE A 175 3.26 2.68 -12.97
N LEU A 176 4.06 2.73 -11.91
CA LEU A 176 4.70 1.54 -11.33
C LEU A 176 3.66 0.48 -10.98
N ASN A 177 2.60 0.89 -10.29
CA ASN A 177 1.52 0.03 -9.87
C ASN A 177 0.68 -0.50 -11.04
N ALA A 178 0.45 0.30 -12.09
CA ALA A 178 -0.25 -0.13 -13.29
C ALA A 178 0.54 -1.21 -14.02
N GLN A 179 1.86 -1.08 -14.10
CA GLN A 179 2.71 -2.08 -14.74
C GLN A 179 2.73 -3.42 -13.99
N ARG A 180 2.56 -3.40 -12.65
CA ARG A 180 2.32 -4.61 -11.84
C ARG A 180 1.00 -5.33 -12.19
N LYS A 181 0.00 -4.63 -12.77
CA LYS A 181 -1.26 -5.26 -13.22
C LYS A 181 -1.10 -6.11 -14.46
N ASP A 182 -0.01 -5.90 -15.20
CA ASP A 182 0.12 -6.49 -16.52
C ASP A 182 0.32 -8.00 -16.42
N ALA A 183 -0.74 -8.74 -16.71
CA ALA A 183 -0.87 -10.16 -16.38
C ALA A 183 0.08 -11.08 -17.17
N HIS A 184 0.74 -10.53 -18.19
CA HIS A 184 1.78 -11.21 -18.95
C HIS A 184 3.18 -11.06 -18.31
N LEU A 185 3.32 -10.15 -17.35
CA LEU A 185 4.57 -9.85 -16.65
C LEU A 185 4.55 -10.32 -15.19
N PHE A 186 3.39 -10.30 -14.52
CA PHE A 186 3.26 -10.74 -13.13
C PHE A 186 2.27 -11.90 -12.97
N SER A 187 2.56 -12.79 -12.01
CA SER A 187 1.67 -13.88 -11.62
C SER A 187 0.27 -13.33 -11.28
N LYS A 188 -0.79 -13.95 -11.83
CA LYS A 188 -2.20 -13.64 -11.48
C LYS A 188 -2.55 -13.92 -10.01
N LYS A 189 -1.62 -14.47 -9.22
CA LYS A 189 -1.79 -14.73 -7.80
C LYS A 189 -1.21 -13.58 -6.98
N GLY A 190 -2.06 -12.92 -6.18
CA GLY A 190 -1.68 -11.82 -5.29
C GLY A 190 -2.71 -10.68 -5.31
N SER A 191 -2.59 -9.75 -4.38
CA SER A 191 -3.40 -8.52 -4.36
C SER A 191 -3.10 -7.69 -5.61
N LYS A 192 -4.11 -7.44 -6.43
CA LYS A 192 -3.98 -6.53 -7.57
C LYS A 192 -3.60 -5.14 -7.05
N PRO A 193 -2.63 -4.45 -7.65
CA PRO A 193 -2.34 -3.07 -7.28
C PRO A 193 -3.56 -2.21 -7.61
N LEU A 194 -3.99 -1.37 -6.68
CA LEU A 194 -5.23 -0.59 -6.78
C LEU A 194 -4.92 0.87 -7.08
N ARG A 195 -5.95 1.64 -7.45
CA ARG A 195 -5.80 3.09 -7.67
C ARG A 195 -5.33 3.74 -6.36
N ARG A 196 -4.35 4.63 -6.47
CA ARG A 196 -3.95 5.53 -5.39
C ARG A 196 -4.74 6.81 -5.54
N THR A 197 -5.33 7.34 -4.48
CA THR A 197 -6.08 8.60 -4.56
C THR A 197 -5.72 9.50 -3.38
N GLN A 198 -5.24 10.71 -3.69
CA GLN A 198 -5.13 11.80 -2.73
C GLN A 198 -6.42 12.62 -2.82
N ARG A 199 -7.38 12.44 -1.91
CA ARG A 199 -8.48 13.40 -1.80
C ARG A 199 -8.99 13.57 -0.37
N GLY A 200 -9.15 14.84 0.01
CA GLY A 200 -10.10 15.34 1.01
C GLY A 200 -9.58 15.43 2.43
N ASP A 201 -9.19 14.30 3.00
CA ASP A 201 -8.89 14.16 4.44
C ASP A 201 -7.70 13.21 4.60
N VAL A 202 -6.56 13.60 4.03
CA VAL A 202 -5.36 12.78 4.05
C VAL A 202 -4.58 13.10 5.32
N GLY A 203 -4.39 12.09 6.18
CA GLY A 203 -3.50 12.22 7.32
C GLY A 203 -2.09 12.61 6.87
N GLU A 204 -1.44 13.50 7.61
CA GLU A 204 -0.02 13.76 7.39
C GLU A 204 0.78 12.51 7.77
N SER A 205 1.69 12.12 6.89
CA SER A 205 2.64 11.06 7.18
C SER A 205 3.43 11.39 8.45
N ARG A 206 3.64 10.41 9.31
CA ARG A 206 4.49 10.55 10.50
C ARG A 206 5.99 10.50 10.15
N HIS A 207 6.35 10.23 8.89
CA HIS A 207 7.73 10.14 8.47
C HIS A 207 8.40 11.52 8.51
N PRO A 208 9.57 11.65 9.16
CA PRO A 208 10.31 12.90 9.23
C PRO A 208 10.83 13.30 7.85
N GLU A 209 11.12 14.59 7.69
CA GLU A 209 11.79 15.10 6.50
C GLU A 209 13.18 14.48 6.33
N ILE A 210 13.49 14.08 5.10
CA ILE A 210 14.81 13.55 4.75
C ILE A 210 15.68 14.71 4.30
N GLN A 211 16.85 14.88 4.92
CA GLN A 211 17.84 15.86 4.51
C GLN A 211 18.76 15.31 3.42
N GLY A 212 19.40 16.20 2.66
CA GLY A 212 20.37 15.82 1.64
C GLY A 212 19.74 15.32 0.33
N LEU A 213 18.44 15.47 0.12
CA LEU A 213 17.82 15.18 -1.17
C LEU A 213 18.10 16.28 -2.20
N PRO A 214 18.12 15.95 -3.51
CA PRO A 214 18.05 16.95 -4.57
C PRO A 214 16.87 17.89 -4.36
N LYS A 215 17.08 19.19 -4.61
CA LYS A 215 16.07 20.24 -4.40
C LYS A 215 14.70 19.94 -5.03
N ILE A 216 14.70 19.23 -6.15
CA ILE A 216 13.50 18.91 -6.94
C ILE A 216 12.62 17.84 -6.30
N LEU A 217 13.12 17.11 -5.29
CA LEU A 217 12.31 16.13 -4.56
C LEU A 217 11.53 16.79 -3.42
N TYR A 218 11.86 18.03 -3.05
CA TYR A 218 11.11 18.77 -2.06
C TYR A 218 9.96 19.55 -2.68
N ASP A 219 8.85 19.63 -1.95
CA ASP A 219 7.79 20.57 -2.26
C ASP A 219 8.33 22.01 -2.11
N GLN A 220 8.15 22.81 -3.16
CA GLN A 220 8.74 24.15 -3.22
C GLN A 220 8.00 25.15 -2.32
N GLU A 221 6.73 24.92 -2.01
CA GLU A 221 5.96 25.77 -1.10
C GLU A 221 6.35 25.48 0.35
N TRP A 222 6.47 24.19 0.70
CA TRP A 222 7.00 23.74 1.98
C TRP A 222 8.41 24.27 2.24
N LEU A 223 9.32 24.13 1.27
CA LEU A 223 10.70 24.58 1.39
C LEU A 223 10.80 26.11 1.56
N LYS A 224 9.85 26.87 0.99
CA LYS A 224 9.73 28.33 1.23
C LYS A 224 9.13 28.64 2.60
N GLY A 225 8.22 27.81 3.09
CA GLY A 225 7.57 27.95 4.40
C GLY A 225 8.45 27.61 5.60
N LEU A 226 9.59 26.93 5.40
CA LEU A 226 10.50 26.57 6.49
C LEU A 226 11.00 27.82 7.26
N PRO A 227 10.99 27.76 8.61
CA PRO A 227 11.60 28.79 9.47
C PRO A 227 13.06 29.03 9.10
N HIS A 228 13.52 30.28 9.24
CA HIS A 228 14.88 30.66 8.86
C HIS A 228 15.96 29.84 9.57
N ILE A 229 15.74 29.52 10.85
CA ILE A 229 16.63 28.70 11.68
C ILE A 229 16.79 27.29 11.11
N ILE A 230 15.70 26.69 10.62
CA ILE A 230 15.73 25.35 10.04
C ILE A 230 16.36 25.39 8.64
N LYS A 231 16.08 26.43 7.85
CA LYS A 231 16.66 26.59 6.50
C LYS A 231 18.18 26.68 6.48
N ASP A 232 18.78 27.31 7.49
CA ASP A 232 20.23 27.50 7.55
C ASP A 232 20.96 26.17 7.83
N ASP A 233 20.32 25.25 8.55
CA ASP A 233 20.84 23.92 8.87
C ASP A 233 20.31 22.83 7.91
N PHE A 234 19.38 23.15 7.00
CA PHE A 234 18.76 22.17 6.11
C PHE A 234 19.66 21.82 4.92
N GLU A 235 20.20 20.59 4.92
CA GLU A 235 21.06 20.14 3.84
C GLU A 235 20.26 19.80 2.57
N ILE A 236 20.65 20.41 1.44
CA ILE A 236 20.11 20.10 0.10
C ILE A 236 21.26 19.59 -0.76
N SER A 237 21.09 18.43 -1.40
CA SER A 237 22.10 17.89 -2.29
C SER A 237 22.29 18.77 -3.53
N LYS A 238 23.54 18.84 -3.98
CA LYS A 238 23.95 19.52 -5.23
C LYS A 238 23.68 18.66 -6.47
N GLU A 239 23.21 17.44 -6.28
CA GLU A 239 22.90 16.53 -7.37
C GLU A 239 21.82 17.11 -8.29
N LYS A 240 22.08 17.03 -9.59
CA LYS A 240 21.19 17.56 -10.61
C LYS A 240 20.24 16.46 -11.06
N LEU A 241 19.12 16.35 -10.37
CA LEU A 241 17.99 15.56 -10.81
C LEU A 241 17.03 16.43 -11.61
N ASN A 242 16.64 15.99 -12.80
CA ASN A 242 15.59 16.63 -13.59
C ASN A 242 14.28 15.88 -13.38
N TRP A 243 13.19 16.60 -13.08
CA TRP A 243 11.87 15.98 -12.97
C TRP A 243 11.37 15.59 -14.34
N MET A 244 11.02 14.31 -14.51
CA MET A 244 10.41 13.84 -15.74
C MET A 244 8.89 13.94 -15.61
N LYS A 245 8.25 14.70 -16.50
CA LYS A 245 6.78 14.65 -16.63
C LYS A 245 6.43 13.45 -17.49
N ILE A 246 5.96 12.39 -16.84
CA ILE A 246 5.48 11.20 -17.54
C ILE A 246 4.01 11.46 -17.92
N TRP A 247 3.71 11.44 -19.21
CA TRP A 247 2.35 11.47 -19.72
C TRP A 247 1.97 10.04 -20.09
N ILE A 248 0.86 9.56 -19.54
CA ILE A 248 0.18 8.38 -20.06
C ILE A 248 -0.78 8.94 -21.12
N ASP A 249 -0.55 8.60 -22.38
CA ASP A 249 -1.58 8.82 -23.40
C ASP A 249 -2.73 7.85 -23.08
N ASP A 250 -3.90 8.40 -22.71
CA ASP A 250 -5.14 7.65 -22.48
C ASP A 250 -5.76 7.17 -23.82
N ASP A 251 -4.96 6.65 -24.74
CA ASP A 251 -5.39 6.16 -26.05
C ASP A 251 -5.03 4.66 -26.21
N GLU A 252 -5.96 3.78 -25.78
CA GLU A 252 -6.58 2.69 -26.57
C GLU A 252 -7.61 1.89 -25.73
#